data_AF-A0A821YFK4-F1
#
_entry.id   AF-A0A821YFK4-F1
#
_cell.length_a   1.000
_cell.length_b   1.000
_cell.length_c   1.000
_cell.angle_alpha   90.00
_cell.angle_beta   90.00
_cell.angle_gamma   90.00
#
_symmetry.space_group_name_H-M   'P 1'
#
loop_
_entity.id
_entity.type
_entity.pdbx_description
1 polymer ?
#
loop_
_entity_poly.entity_id
_entity_poly.type
_entity_poly.pdbx_seq_one_letter_code
_entity_poly.pdbx_strand_id
1 'polypeptide(L)'
;LTIIPDGGCTESDWKKAIGPTAGRVALVKRGGSCAFADRAAQTPKFNVTGLLFYNDGILPDRMTPIEVSLGQDNALPALFLSYTAGEALAASAQNISINVTVQLGIDLKNLPDFSVGNICADTPIGNVTQTIVLGSHSDSVPAGPGINDNGSGSAANIDLAITLARLFKTPTYSKYKYRVRFCWWGAEEICLLGSKDHVKKAKNSGSIGERLGDYLINLNYDMLGSPNYIFGIYDGRTAKNDTPPTALVGSNKITDLFHNWFIQQKLLATLTDFDGRSDYGPFLAEGIVAGGLFSGADEIKSEEERDHYDQILGQGMDGIAGAAHDPCYHKACDSIQNINVFAYEKMVQAAAYVLEYLGRQDDLKDKLFNLKCFSLKSFCRIKQYNKIVSLLRCMSSLEKLTLYLPIKGRNRVIDGTYVQHDILDYMPQLHSFTFYICTYVKTVDLSYKLSSEDIQQTLTNIGQEYVTSIVNYIQGEIAAYSIFSLPFEFDYLKHFGNKFPNIVFSYVTFLLVEDTNPFKHEFFIRIARSFSLLKYLRIYNRESQVLDGLMTFSSNNCQLHSIIEYLHLTRLDVRYAHRDYVEQFLNETKAFIPCLTEFEVNVDDLKAVTKRFTREETRRNCAKVNDISKI
;
A
#
# COMPACT_ATOMS: atom_id res chain seq x y z
N LEU A 1 11.02 41.93 1.16
CA LEU A 1 10.92 40.55 1.70
C LEU A 1 9.57 39.93 1.27
N THR A 2 9.48 38.61 1.12
CA THR A 2 8.20 37.85 1.05
C THR A 2 8.22 36.73 2.09
N ILE A 3 7.08 36.36 2.67
CA ILE A 3 7.03 35.37 3.75
C ILE A 3 6.35 34.09 3.25
N ILE A 4 6.98 32.93 3.50
CA ILE A 4 6.41 31.61 3.25
C ILE A 4 6.07 30.98 4.61
N PRO A 5 4.79 31.03 5.04
CA PRO A 5 4.41 30.67 6.41
C PRO A 5 4.39 29.16 6.67
N ASP A 6 4.07 28.35 5.64
CA ASP A 6 3.75 26.92 5.80
C ASP A 6 4.93 26.01 5.43
N GLY A 7 6.15 26.29 5.92
CA GLY A 7 7.32 25.43 5.72
C GLY A 7 7.91 25.42 4.30
N GLY A 8 7.13 25.72 3.26
CA GLY A 8 7.61 25.85 1.88
C GLY A 8 7.93 24.51 1.19
N CYS A 9 7.30 23.41 1.62
CA CYS A 9 7.59 22.08 1.07
C CYS A 9 6.97 21.86 -0.32
N THR A 10 5.79 22.43 -0.55
CA THR A 10 5.03 22.21 -1.78
C THR A 10 4.79 23.51 -2.51
N GLU A 11 4.52 23.43 -3.82
CA GLU A 11 4.12 24.60 -4.60
C GLU A 11 2.88 25.31 -4.00
N SER A 12 2.01 24.56 -3.32
CA SER A 12 0.85 25.12 -2.61
C SER A 12 1.28 26.02 -1.44
N ASP A 13 2.32 25.66 -0.70
CA ASP A 13 2.81 26.46 0.42
C ASP A 13 3.40 27.78 -0.07
N TRP A 14 4.12 27.73 -1.19
CA TRP A 14 4.66 28.92 -1.85
C TRP A 14 3.59 29.83 -2.46
N LYS A 15 2.46 29.27 -2.91
CA LYS A 15 1.30 30.07 -3.38
C LYS A 15 0.60 30.83 -2.25
N LYS A 16 0.79 30.43 -0.99
CA LYS A 16 0.30 31.14 0.20
C LYS A 16 1.25 32.24 0.69
N ALA A 17 2.25 32.59 -0.11
CA ALA A 17 3.21 33.63 0.24
C ALA A 17 2.53 34.95 0.61
N ILE A 18 3.02 35.60 1.65
CA ILE A 18 2.57 36.94 2.06
C ILE A 18 3.42 37.96 1.29
N GLY A 19 2.80 38.53 0.25
CA GLY A 19 3.43 39.47 -0.68
C GLY A 19 3.98 38.82 -1.95
N PRO A 20 4.28 39.59 -3.00
CA PRO A 20 4.76 39.04 -4.27
C PRO A 20 6.12 38.37 -4.10
N THR A 21 6.35 37.28 -4.81
CA THR A 21 7.58 36.48 -4.71
C THR A 21 8.66 36.94 -5.69
N ALA A 22 8.28 37.28 -6.92
CA ALA A 22 9.22 37.61 -7.99
C ALA A 22 10.13 38.78 -7.60
N GLY A 23 11.45 38.59 -7.76
CA GLY A 23 12.47 39.58 -7.46
C GLY A 23 12.72 39.82 -5.96
N ARG A 24 12.11 39.04 -5.05
CA ARG A 24 12.26 39.21 -3.59
C ARG A 24 13.06 38.08 -2.95
N VAL A 25 13.66 38.38 -1.80
CA VAL A 25 14.13 37.37 -0.85
C VAL A 25 12.93 36.73 -0.17
N ALA A 26 12.89 35.40 -0.08
CA ALA A 26 11.87 34.64 0.63
C ALA A 26 12.32 34.28 2.05
N LEU A 27 11.50 34.62 3.04
CA LEU A 27 11.66 34.22 4.43
C LEU A 27 10.77 33.01 4.70
N VAL A 28 11.39 31.85 4.92
CA VAL A 28 10.73 30.55 5.09
C VAL A 28 10.87 30.10 6.54
N LYS A 29 9.75 29.88 7.22
CA LYS A 29 9.77 29.32 8.59
C LYS A 29 10.10 27.83 8.55
N ARG A 30 10.93 27.33 9.46
CA ARG A 30 11.12 25.89 9.68
C ARG A 30 9.76 25.27 10.07
N GLY A 31 9.49 24.07 9.56
CA GLY A 31 8.20 23.40 9.70
C GLY A 31 7.85 22.60 8.45
N GLY A 32 6.86 21.71 8.52
CA GLY A 32 6.55 20.75 7.44
C GLY A 32 7.49 19.53 7.42
N SER A 33 7.15 18.53 6.60
CA SER A 33 7.76 17.19 6.61
C SER A 33 8.81 16.95 5.52
N CYS A 34 9.38 18.00 4.93
CA CYS A 34 10.36 17.90 3.84
C CYS A 34 11.72 18.51 4.21
N ALA A 35 12.76 18.11 3.47
CA ALA A 35 14.12 18.62 3.62
C ALA A 35 14.24 20.08 3.17
N PHE A 36 15.29 20.78 3.62
CA PHE A 36 15.52 22.18 3.20
C PHE A 36 15.83 22.32 1.72
N ALA A 37 16.49 21.31 1.12
CA ALA A 37 16.73 21.25 -0.32
C ALA A 37 15.42 21.23 -1.14
N ASP A 38 14.38 20.53 -0.67
CA ASP A 38 13.07 20.47 -1.36
C ASP A 38 12.38 21.84 -1.41
N ARG A 39 12.56 22.63 -0.34
CA ARG A 39 12.06 24.01 -0.24
C ARG A 39 12.82 24.91 -1.21
N ALA A 40 14.14 24.78 -1.24
CA ALA A 40 15.00 25.51 -2.17
C ALA A 40 14.67 25.16 -3.64
N ALA A 41 14.35 23.90 -3.94
CA ALA A 41 13.97 23.45 -5.27
C ALA A 41 12.68 24.10 -5.82
N GLN A 42 11.80 24.64 -4.97
CA GLN A 42 10.62 25.38 -5.43
C GLN A 42 10.96 26.79 -5.93
N THR A 43 12.05 27.38 -5.46
CA THR A 43 12.38 28.79 -5.68
C THR A 43 12.41 29.24 -7.15
N PRO A 44 12.88 28.45 -8.13
CA PRO A 44 12.91 28.90 -9.52
C PRO A 44 11.52 29.16 -10.09
N LYS A 45 10.49 28.43 -9.61
CA LYS A 45 9.09 28.61 -10.04
C LYS A 45 8.49 29.95 -9.62
N PHE A 46 9.02 30.54 -8.54
CA PHE A 46 8.50 31.76 -7.92
C PHE A 46 9.39 32.98 -8.15
N ASN A 47 10.51 32.80 -8.87
CA ASN A 47 11.46 33.83 -9.28
C ASN A 47 12.01 34.67 -8.10
N VAL A 48 12.28 34.02 -6.96
CA VAL A 48 12.89 34.67 -5.79
C VAL A 48 14.39 34.84 -5.97
N THR A 49 14.99 35.82 -5.30
CA THR A 49 16.40 36.21 -5.46
C THR A 49 17.30 35.76 -4.31
N GLY A 50 16.73 35.15 -3.27
CA GLY A 50 17.46 34.61 -2.13
C GLY A 50 16.53 33.95 -1.13
N LEU A 51 17.11 33.17 -0.23
CA LEU A 51 16.43 32.39 0.80
C LEU A 51 16.91 32.78 2.19
N LEU A 52 15.95 32.99 3.09
CA LEU A 52 16.19 33.07 4.52
C LEU A 52 15.34 32.00 5.19
N PHE A 53 15.98 31.01 5.79
CA PHE A 53 15.30 30.09 6.69
C PHE A 53 15.38 30.63 8.10
N TYR A 54 14.40 30.33 8.94
CA TYR A 54 14.52 30.59 10.38
C TYR A 54 13.83 29.50 11.18
N ASN A 55 14.34 29.26 12.38
CA ASN A 55 13.79 28.21 13.24
C ASN A 55 12.36 28.52 13.72
N ASP A 56 11.65 27.49 14.17
CA ASP A 56 10.23 27.57 14.56
C ASP A 56 10.01 28.01 16.02
N GLY A 57 11.05 27.97 16.86
CA GLY A 57 10.98 28.33 18.28
C GLY A 57 10.19 27.36 19.15
N ILE A 58 9.83 26.17 18.63
CA ILE A 58 8.96 25.21 19.34
C ILE A 58 9.73 24.49 20.45
N LEU A 59 11.00 24.15 20.20
CA LEU A 59 11.87 23.45 21.12
C LEU A 59 13.09 24.32 21.48
N PRO A 60 13.73 24.13 22.66
CA PRO A 60 14.88 24.93 23.08
C PRO A 60 16.05 24.93 22.09
N ASP A 61 16.28 23.81 21.40
CA ASP A 61 17.30 23.65 20.35
C ASP A 61 16.88 24.24 18.99
N ARG A 62 15.61 24.62 18.83
CA ARG A 62 15.06 25.33 17.66
C ARG A 62 14.97 26.83 17.92
N MET A 63 15.96 27.40 18.62
CA MET A 63 16.06 28.83 18.87
C MET A 63 17.20 29.49 18.08
N THR A 64 18.34 28.81 17.96
CA THR A 64 19.57 29.32 17.33
C THR A 64 19.70 28.91 15.86
N PRO A 65 20.48 29.58 15.01
CA PRO A 65 20.70 29.14 13.63
C PRO A 65 21.27 27.71 13.55
N ILE A 66 20.96 27.00 12.47
CA ILE A 66 21.55 25.69 12.14
C ILE A 66 22.18 25.72 10.75
N GLU A 67 23.20 24.89 10.52
CA GLU A 67 23.74 24.68 9.19
C GLU A 67 22.79 23.74 8.42
N VAL A 68 22.54 24.05 7.14
CA VAL A 68 21.68 23.24 6.28
C VAL A 68 22.30 23.12 4.90
N SER A 69 22.22 21.93 4.30
CA SER A 69 22.56 21.74 2.91
C SER A 69 21.33 21.94 2.01
N LEU A 70 21.51 22.68 0.92
CA LEU A 70 20.48 22.87 -0.11
C LEU A 70 20.78 22.09 -1.40
N GLY A 71 21.81 21.24 -1.38
CA GLY A 71 22.30 20.49 -2.54
C GLY A 71 23.24 21.31 -3.44
N GLN A 72 23.97 20.60 -4.31
CA GLN A 72 25.00 21.18 -5.19
C GLN A 72 24.42 22.12 -6.27
N ASP A 73 23.17 21.92 -6.67
CA ASP A 73 22.52 22.69 -7.74
C ASP A 73 21.85 23.99 -7.23
N ASN A 74 21.92 24.28 -5.92
CA ASN A 74 21.35 25.50 -5.38
C ASN A 74 22.13 26.74 -5.86
N ALA A 75 21.50 27.54 -6.72
CA ALA A 75 22.08 28.76 -7.27
C ALA A 75 21.72 30.03 -6.49
N LEU A 76 20.87 29.93 -5.46
CA LEU A 76 20.42 31.09 -4.69
C LEU A 76 21.21 31.29 -3.39
N PRO A 77 21.57 32.54 -3.05
CA PRO A 77 22.07 32.86 -1.72
C PRO A 77 21.06 32.44 -0.65
N ALA A 78 21.51 31.64 0.31
CA ALA A 78 20.68 31.17 1.40
C ALA A 78 21.38 31.32 2.76
N LEU A 79 20.64 31.75 3.77
CA LEU A 79 21.11 31.80 5.16
C LEU A 79 20.05 31.24 6.10
N PHE A 80 20.50 30.70 7.23
CA PHE A 80 19.63 30.26 8.31
C PHE A 80 19.72 31.24 9.48
N LEU A 81 18.58 31.67 10.01
CA LEU A 81 18.46 32.64 11.08
C LEU A 81 17.97 31.99 12.38
N SER A 82 18.23 32.66 13.51
CA SER A 82 17.59 32.32 14.78
C SER A 82 16.08 32.54 14.69
N TYR A 83 15.32 31.87 15.56
CA TYR A 83 13.87 32.09 15.68
C TYR A 83 13.57 33.57 15.95
N THR A 84 14.28 34.18 16.90
CA THR A 84 14.10 35.59 17.27
C THR A 84 14.32 36.54 16.10
N ALA A 85 15.37 36.34 15.29
CA ALA A 85 15.65 37.20 14.15
C ALA A 85 14.62 37.00 13.02
N GLY A 86 14.23 35.74 12.77
CA GLY A 86 13.24 35.40 11.75
C GLY A 86 11.84 35.94 12.06
N GLU A 87 11.36 35.78 13.30
CA GLU A 87 10.07 36.32 13.73
C GLU A 87 10.04 37.85 13.67
N ALA A 88 11.13 38.53 14.08
CA ALA A 88 11.22 39.98 13.98
C ALA A 88 11.12 40.48 12.53
N LEU A 89 11.76 39.77 11.59
CA LEU A 89 11.66 40.05 10.16
C LEU A 89 10.26 39.74 9.62
N ALA A 90 9.66 38.62 10.02
CA ALA A 90 8.31 38.22 9.61
C ALA A 90 7.27 39.25 10.06
N ALA A 91 7.29 39.63 11.34
CA ALA A 91 6.40 40.65 11.91
C ALA A 91 6.58 42.01 11.20
N SER A 92 7.82 42.41 10.91
CA SER A 92 8.11 43.67 10.20
C SER A 92 7.58 43.64 8.76
N ALA A 93 7.69 42.51 8.07
CA ALA A 93 7.23 42.36 6.69
C ALA A 93 5.71 42.20 6.54
N GLN A 94 4.99 41.84 7.61
CA GLN A 94 3.52 41.85 7.64
C GLN A 94 2.95 43.26 7.89
N ASN A 95 3.74 44.18 8.42
CA ASN A 95 3.31 45.55 8.64
C ASN A 95 3.33 46.34 7.31
N ILE A 96 2.15 46.59 6.75
CA ILE A 96 1.97 47.31 5.47
C ILE A 96 2.52 48.74 5.47
N SER A 97 2.76 49.33 6.65
CA SER A 97 3.31 50.67 6.81
C SER A 97 4.84 50.71 6.80
N ILE A 98 5.50 49.55 6.73
CA ILE A 98 6.96 49.42 6.81
C ILE A 98 7.47 48.74 5.53
N ASN A 99 8.47 49.34 4.89
CA ASN A 99 9.16 48.70 3.78
C ASN A 99 10.40 47.95 4.31
N VAL A 100 10.39 46.62 4.21
CA VAL A 100 11.51 45.77 4.66
C VAL A 100 12.41 45.39 3.48
N THR A 101 13.59 46.01 3.45
CA THR A 101 14.69 45.68 2.53
C THR A 101 15.68 44.76 3.23
N VAL A 102 15.99 43.64 2.57
CA VAL A 102 17.02 42.69 3.02
C VAL A 102 18.11 42.65 1.98
N GLN A 103 19.37 42.80 2.41
CA GLN A 103 20.54 42.63 1.57
C GLN A 103 21.32 41.40 2.07
N LEU A 104 21.43 40.39 1.23
CA LEU A 104 22.22 39.19 1.53
C LEU A 104 23.58 39.34 0.83
N GLY A 105 24.64 39.42 1.62
CA GLY A 105 26.01 39.27 1.14
C GLY A 105 26.51 37.88 1.53
N ILE A 106 26.84 37.05 0.54
CA ILE A 106 27.50 35.77 0.76
C ILE A 106 28.87 35.86 0.09
N ASP A 107 29.91 35.69 0.90
CA ASP A 107 31.26 35.49 0.40
C ASP A 107 31.42 34.02 0.05
N LEU A 108 31.34 33.70 -1.24
CA LEU A 108 31.48 32.34 -1.73
C LEU A 108 32.95 31.95 -1.67
N LYS A 109 33.31 31.25 -0.60
CA LYS A 109 34.60 30.57 -0.53
C LYS A 109 34.48 29.25 -1.28
N ASN A 110 34.92 29.24 -2.54
CA ASN A 110 35.16 27.97 -3.25
C ASN A 110 36.24 27.22 -2.48
N LEU A 111 35.83 26.18 -1.74
CA LEU A 111 36.78 25.25 -1.16
C LEU A 111 37.43 24.48 -2.33
N PRO A 112 38.73 24.19 -2.27
CA PRO A 112 39.37 23.38 -3.29
C PRO A 112 38.71 21.99 -3.35
N ASP A 113 38.68 21.40 -4.53
CA ASP A 113 38.19 20.02 -4.69
C ASP A 113 39.07 19.07 -3.89
N PHE A 114 38.46 18.29 -3.00
CA PHE A 114 39.11 17.22 -2.28
C PHE A 114 38.62 15.88 -2.83
N SER A 115 39.56 14.98 -3.14
CA SER A 115 39.18 13.62 -3.51
C SER A 115 38.67 12.90 -2.26
N VAL A 116 37.39 12.53 -2.29
CA VAL A 116 36.76 11.65 -1.32
C VAL A 116 36.58 10.28 -1.97
N GLY A 117 36.84 9.22 -1.22
CA GLY A 117 36.77 7.85 -1.73
C GLY A 117 35.93 6.97 -0.83
N ASN A 118 35.11 6.12 -1.44
CA ASN A 118 34.49 5.01 -0.74
C ASN A 118 35.53 3.89 -0.54
N ILE A 119 35.44 3.21 0.59
CA ILE A 119 36.21 1.98 0.83
C ILE A 119 35.22 0.83 0.79
N CYS A 120 35.48 -0.21 0.01
CA CYS A 120 34.65 -1.42 -0.01
C CYS A 120 35.52 -2.67 0.11
N ALA A 121 35.04 -3.65 0.85
CA ALA A 121 35.66 -4.95 1.06
C ALA A 121 34.66 -6.07 0.76
N ASP A 122 35.05 -6.96 -0.15
CA ASP A 122 34.23 -8.10 -0.57
C ASP A 122 34.64 -9.38 0.15
N THR A 123 33.67 -10.25 0.43
CA THR A 123 33.97 -11.63 0.81
C THR A 123 34.72 -12.34 -0.32
N PRO A 124 35.70 -13.20 -0.03
CA PRO A 124 36.50 -13.90 -1.05
C PRO A 124 35.72 -15.02 -1.78
N ILE A 125 34.47 -15.23 -1.40
CA ILE A 125 33.58 -16.29 -1.85
C ILE A 125 32.16 -15.73 -2.03
N GLY A 126 31.29 -16.55 -2.61
CA GLY A 126 29.92 -16.18 -2.94
C GLY A 126 29.78 -15.76 -4.41
N ASN A 127 28.58 -15.83 -4.94
CA ASN A 127 28.30 -15.46 -6.32
C ASN A 127 28.38 -13.94 -6.49
N VAL A 128 29.36 -13.46 -7.26
CA VAL A 128 29.56 -12.03 -7.52
C VAL A 128 28.41 -11.38 -8.28
N THR A 129 27.57 -12.16 -8.99
CA THR A 129 26.35 -11.65 -9.67
C THR A 129 25.16 -11.48 -8.73
N GLN A 130 25.34 -11.78 -7.44
CA GLN A 130 24.32 -11.71 -6.41
C GLN A 130 24.95 -11.21 -5.12
N THR A 131 24.92 -9.89 -4.93
CA THR A 131 25.65 -9.21 -3.87
C THR A 131 24.71 -8.60 -2.84
N ILE A 132 24.98 -8.85 -1.56
CA ILE A 132 24.40 -8.13 -0.43
C ILE A 132 25.41 -7.03 -0.06
N VAL A 133 25.02 -5.77 -0.20
CA VAL A 133 25.85 -4.61 0.12
C VAL A 133 25.49 -4.13 1.52
N LEU A 134 26.46 -4.04 2.42
CA LEU A 134 26.33 -3.44 3.75
C LEU A 134 27.02 -2.09 3.73
N GLY A 135 26.32 -1.04 4.15
CA GLY A 135 26.77 0.33 4.06
C GLY A 135 26.73 1.06 5.39
N SER A 136 27.73 1.88 5.63
CA SER A 136 27.80 2.90 6.67
C SER A 136 28.66 4.04 6.13
N HIS A 137 28.33 5.29 6.38
CA HIS A 137 29.24 6.38 6.01
C HIS A 137 30.41 6.50 6.99
N SER A 138 31.48 7.15 6.54
CA SER A 138 32.77 7.26 7.24
C SER A 138 33.22 8.68 7.51
N ASP A 139 32.50 9.66 6.98
CA ASP A 139 32.68 11.06 7.31
C ASP A 139 31.87 11.45 8.54
N SER A 140 32.05 12.70 8.97
CA SER A 140 31.20 13.36 9.96
C SER A 140 31.23 14.86 9.66
N VAL A 141 30.41 15.61 10.39
CA VAL A 141 30.37 17.07 10.27
C VAL A 141 31.59 17.74 10.91
N PRO A 142 31.99 18.94 10.44
CA PRO A 142 33.14 19.67 11.03
C PRO A 142 33.01 19.98 12.53
N ALA A 143 31.78 20.00 13.06
CA ALA A 143 31.49 20.39 14.42
C ALA A 143 31.92 19.35 15.48
N GLY A 144 32.09 18.07 15.12
CA GLY A 144 32.31 17.03 16.12
C GLY A 144 33.01 15.77 15.63
N PRO A 145 33.29 14.84 16.55
CA PRO A 145 34.03 13.61 16.25
C PRO A 145 33.21 12.54 15.51
N GLY A 146 31.88 12.64 15.51
CA GLY A 146 31.00 11.72 14.77
C GLY A 146 30.99 10.30 15.29
N ILE A 147 31.05 10.09 16.60
CA ILE A 147 31.15 8.72 17.14
C ILE A 147 29.83 7.95 17.00
N ASN A 148 28.68 8.58 17.20
CA ASN A 148 27.41 7.93 16.89
C ASN A 148 27.07 8.11 15.40
N ASP A 149 27.25 9.32 14.86
CA ASP A 149 27.00 9.68 13.45
C ASP A 149 28.33 9.96 12.70
N ASN A 150 28.95 8.95 12.07
CA ASN A 150 28.51 7.54 11.97
C ASN A 150 29.62 6.54 12.36
N GLY A 151 30.37 6.86 13.40
CA GLY A 151 31.36 5.94 13.97
C GLY A 151 30.73 4.62 14.43
N SER A 152 29.50 4.65 14.94
CA SER A 152 28.80 3.48 15.47
C SER A 152 28.44 2.47 14.38
N GLY A 153 27.82 2.93 13.28
CA GLY A 153 27.53 2.10 12.11
C GLY A 153 28.80 1.63 11.41
N SER A 154 29.80 2.51 11.25
CA SER A 154 31.11 2.14 10.73
C SER A 154 31.79 1.03 11.54
N ALA A 155 31.73 1.12 12.87
CA ALA A 155 32.27 0.11 13.79
C ALA A 155 31.47 -1.20 13.73
N ALA A 156 30.15 -1.14 13.54
CA ALA A 156 29.32 -2.32 13.37
C ALA A 156 29.66 -3.04 12.06
N ASN A 157 29.80 -2.28 10.97
CA ASN A 157 30.11 -2.79 9.65
C ASN A 157 31.44 -3.53 9.62
N ILE A 158 32.48 -2.99 10.28
CA ILE A 158 33.78 -3.68 10.40
C ILE A 158 33.72 -4.91 11.30
N ASP A 159 32.97 -4.88 12.41
CA ASP A 159 32.82 -6.05 13.30
C ASP A 159 32.11 -7.21 12.61
N LEU A 160 31.04 -6.92 11.85
CA LEU A 160 30.35 -7.92 11.02
C LEU A 160 31.29 -8.53 9.97
N ALA A 161 32.10 -7.71 9.30
CA ALA A 161 33.07 -8.18 8.31
C ALA A 161 34.14 -9.10 8.92
N ILE A 162 34.72 -8.70 10.06
CA ILE A 162 35.74 -9.47 10.77
C ILE A 162 35.15 -10.78 11.29
N THR A 163 33.96 -10.73 11.88
CA THR A 163 33.27 -11.91 12.42
C THR A 163 32.94 -12.90 11.32
N LEU A 164 32.40 -12.44 10.19
CA LEU A 164 32.13 -13.30 9.04
C LEU A 164 33.41 -13.91 8.45
N ALA A 165 34.49 -13.12 8.34
CA ALA A 165 35.78 -13.62 7.87
C ALA A 165 36.36 -14.70 8.80
N ARG A 166 36.16 -14.59 10.13
CA ARG A 166 36.53 -15.64 11.08
C ARG A 166 35.65 -16.88 10.91
N LEU A 167 34.33 -16.72 10.77
CA LEU A 167 33.41 -17.84 10.55
C LEU A 167 33.74 -18.61 9.26
N PHE A 168 34.07 -17.92 8.17
CA PHE A 168 34.46 -18.56 6.90
C PHE A 168 35.78 -19.34 6.96
N LYS A 169 36.62 -19.10 7.97
CA LYS A 169 37.82 -19.91 8.24
C LYS A 169 37.50 -21.22 8.97
N THR A 170 36.32 -21.33 9.59
CA THR A 170 35.87 -22.55 10.29
C THR A 170 35.37 -23.57 9.26
N PRO A 171 35.99 -24.77 9.14
CA PRO A 171 35.63 -25.74 8.10
C PRO A 171 34.19 -26.24 8.14
N THR A 172 33.59 -26.29 9.33
CA THR A 172 32.21 -26.76 9.55
C THR A 172 31.17 -25.67 9.32
N TYR A 173 31.58 -24.41 9.16
CA TYR A 173 30.65 -23.31 8.94
C TYR A 173 30.25 -23.28 7.46
N SER A 174 28.94 -23.38 7.19
CA SER A 174 28.42 -23.28 5.84
C SER A 174 28.59 -21.86 5.31
N LYS A 175 29.36 -21.73 4.25
CA LYS A 175 29.67 -20.46 3.59
C LYS A 175 28.46 -19.91 2.85
N TYR A 176 28.36 -18.58 2.77
CA TYR A 176 27.26 -17.93 2.07
C TYR A 176 27.31 -18.19 0.57
N LYS A 177 26.13 -18.28 -0.05
CA LYS A 177 25.96 -18.44 -1.50
C LYS A 177 26.17 -17.14 -2.26
N TYR A 178 25.93 -16.01 -1.59
CA TYR A 178 25.98 -14.66 -2.13
C TYR A 178 27.28 -13.97 -1.74
N ARG A 179 27.78 -13.05 -2.58
CA ARG A 179 28.87 -12.19 -2.16
C ARG A 179 28.33 -11.17 -1.15
N VAL A 180 29.09 -10.92 -0.09
CA VAL A 180 28.82 -9.79 0.82
C VAL A 180 29.87 -8.72 0.57
N ARG A 181 29.42 -7.49 0.37
CA ARG A 181 30.25 -6.31 0.15
C ARG A 181 30.03 -5.33 1.31
N PHE A 182 31.06 -5.08 2.10
CA PHE A 182 31.03 -4.10 3.19
C PHE A 182 31.61 -2.79 2.65
N CYS A 183 30.87 -1.69 2.73
CA CYS A 183 31.29 -0.39 2.21
C CYS A 183 31.19 0.72 3.26
N TRP A 184 32.20 1.59 3.23
CA TRP A 184 32.30 2.83 3.96
C TRP A 184 32.15 3.98 2.98
N TRP A 185 31.00 4.65 3.02
CA TRP A 185 30.67 5.76 2.12
C TRP A 185 31.37 7.03 2.57
N GLY A 186 31.90 7.81 1.63
CA GLY A 186 32.48 9.11 1.94
C GLY A 186 31.56 10.26 1.52
N ALA A 187 31.62 11.37 2.25
CA ALA A 187 30.84 12.58 2.00
C ALA A 187 29.32 12.33 1.96
N GLU A 188 28.83 11.55 2.92
CA GLU A 188 27.39 11.38 3.18
C GLU A 188 26.78 12.71 3.64
N GLU A 189 27.46 13.40 4.57
CA GLU A 189 26.98 14.62 5.20
C GLU A 189 26.84 15.79 4.21
N ILE A 190 27.54 15.66 3.07
CA ILE A 190 27.49 16.58 1.93
C ILE A 190 26.52 16.07 0.86
N CYS A 191 25.48 15.33 1.27
CA CYS A 191 24.38 14.78 0.48
C CYS A 191 24.67 13.46 -0.26
N LEU A 192 25.08 12.43 0.47
CA LEU A 192 25.17 11.04 0.00
C LEU A 192 26.13 10.86 -1.18
N LEU A 193 27.19 11.68 -1.29
CA LEU A 193 28.00 11.74 -2.51
C LEU A 193 28.68 10.40 -2.80
N GLY A 194 29.17 9.73 -1.75
CA GLY A 194 29.81 8.43 -1.85
C GLY A 194 28.89 7.35 -2.39
N SER A 195 27.73 7.11 -1.75
CA SER A 195 26.78 6.09 -2.20
C SER A 195 26.18 6.41 -3.57
N LYS A 196 25.87 7.69 -3.86
CA LYS A 196 25.45 8.14 -5.21
C LYS A 196 26.49 7.82 -6.27
N ASP A 197 27.75 8.13 -6.02
CA ASP A 197 28.84 7.80 -6.95
C ASP A 197 29.00 6.29 -7.14
N HIS A 198 28.90 5.50 -6.06
CA HIS A 198 28.97 4.05 -6.14
C HIS A 198 27.86 3.46 -7.01
N VAL A 199 26.61 3.86 -6.78
CA VAL A 199 25.45 3.41 -7.57
C VAL A 199 25.56 3.87 -9.03
N LYS A 200 25.98 5.12 -9.27
CA LYS A 200 26.20 5.65 -10.61
C LYS A 200 27.28 4.87 -11.37
N LYS A 201 28.41 4.56 -10.72
CA LYS A 201 29.46 3.71 -11.30
C LYS A 201 28.94 2.32 -11.59
N ALA A 202 28.17 1.73 -10.69
CA ALA A 202 27.61 0.40 -10.89
C ALA A 202 26.62 0.35 -12.06
N LYS A 203 25.79 1.39 -12.22
CA LYS A 203 24.85 1.54 -13.35
C LYS A 203 25.56 1.62 -14.70
N ASN A 204 26.74 2.25 -14.73
CA ASN A 204 27.54 2.43 -15.94
C ASN A 204 28.56 1.29 -16.18
N SER A 205 28.68 0.35 -15.24
CA SER A 205 29.65 -0.72 -15.34
C SER A 205 29.14 -1.86 -16.24
N GLY A 206 30.04 -2.38 -17.08
CA GLY A 206 29.84 -3.66 -17.79
C GLY A 206 30.52 -4.86 -17.10
N SER A 207 31.32 -4.61 -16.07
CA SER A 207 32.14 -5.63 -15.40
C SER A 207 31.30 -6.46 -14.44
N ILE A 208 31.26 -7.77 -14.63
CA ILE A 208 30.56 -8.72 -13.75
C ILE A 208 31.04 -8.54 -12.30
N GLY A 209 30.08 -8.39 -11.38
CA GLY A 209 30.34 -8.08 -9.98
C GLY A 209 30.40 -6.58 -9.68
N GLU A 210 30.39 -5.71 -10.67
CA GLU A 210 30.34 -4.27 -10.46
C GLU A 210 29.12 -3.64 -11.14
N ARG A 211 28.23 -4.43 -11.73
CA ARG A 211 27.03 -3.90 -12.38
C ARG A 211 25.94 -3.69 -11.34
N LEU A 212 25.10 -2.69 -11.55
CA LEU A 212 23.93 -2.45 -10.71
C LEU A 212 23.05 -3.71 -10.59
N GLY A 213 22.88 -4.47 -11.69
CA GLY A 213 22.09 -5.70 -11.70
C GLY A 213 22.70 -6.89 -10.94
N ASP A 214 23.95 -6.77 -10.47
CA ASP A 214 24.59 -7.77 -9.61
C ASP A 214 24.25 -7.56 -8.11
N TYR A 215 23.62 -6.43 -7.76
CA TYR A 215 23.25 -6.10 -6.38
C TYR A 215 21.82 -6.57 -6.10
N LEU A 216 21.63 -7.30 -5.00
CA LEU A 216 20.32 -7.80 -4.58
C LEU A 216 19.70 -6.93 -3.49
N ILE A 217 20.52 -6.59 -2.48
CA ILE A 217 20.09 -5.92 -1.26
C ILE A 217 21.15 -4.88 -0.86
N ASN A 218 20.70 -3.72 -0.39
CA ASN A 218 21.48 -2.81 0.43
C ASN A 218 20.99 -2.83 1.90
N LEU A 219 21.88 -3.08 2.85
CA LEU A 219 21.61 -2.96 4.28
C LEU A 219 22.39 -1.75 4.81
N ASN A 220 21.70 -0.74 5.31
CA ASN A 220 22.31 0.48 5.78
C ASN A 220 22.33 0.57 7.30
N TYR A 221 23.50 0.88 7.83
CA TYR A 221 23.79 1.03 9.25
C TYR A 221 24.44 2.38 9.46
N ASP A 222 23.58 3.34 9.77
CA ASP A 222 24.00 4.69 10.13
C ASP A 222 24.22 4.73 11.66
N MET A 223 23.57 5.65 12.34
CA MET A 223 23.55 5.73 13.80
C MET A 223 22.90 4.48 14.44
N LEU A 224 23.69 3.68 15.16
CA LEU A 224 23.24 2.48 15.87
C LEU A 224 23.40 2.58 17.41
N GLY A 225 23.95 3.67 17.95
CA GLY A 225 24.38 3.76 19.34
C GLY A 225 23.80 4.93 20.15
N SER A 226 22.72 5.58 19.69
CA SER A 226 22.22 6.82 20.32
C SER A 226 21.99 6.69 21.83
N PRO A 227 22.34 7.70 22.64
CA PRO A 227 22.31 7.59 24.10
C PRO A 227 20.88 7.41 24.65
N ASN A 228 19.90 8.09 24.03
CA ASN A 228 18.47 8.01 24.35
C ASN A 228 17.72 7.21 23.27
N TYR A 229 18.31 6.07 22.89
CA TYR A 229 17.96 5.21 21.76
C TYR A 229 16.48 4.88 21.58
N ILE A 230 16.17 4.55 20.33
CA ILE A 230 15.12 3.60 19.94
C ILE A 230 15.76 2.37 19.29
N PHE A 231 15.07 1.23 19.29
CA PHE A 231 15.39 0.12 18.40
C PHE A 231 14.70 0.34 17.05
N GLY A 232 15.18 1.31 16.27
CA GLY A 232 14.55 1.70 15.01
C GLY A 232 14.86 0.73 13.86
N ILE A 233 13.83 0.47 13.05
CA ILE A 233 13.91 -0.28 11.79
C ILE A 233 13.39 0.62 10.69
N TYR A 234 14.11 0.72 9.58
CA TYR A 234 13.59 1.43 8.40
C TYR A 234 12.38 0.70 7.83
N ASP A 235 11.25 1.38 7.74
CA ASP A 235 10.00 0.80 7.29
C ASP A 235 9.84 0.88 5.77
N GLY A 236 10.08 -0.24 5.08
CA GLY A 236 9.88 -0.35 3.63
C GLY A 236 8.50 0.12 3.12
N ARG A 237 7.47 0.10 3.98
CA ARG A 237 6.09 0.50 3.64
C ARG A 237 5.91 2.03 3.59
N THR A 238 6.87 2.78 4.13
CA THR A 238 6.87 4.26 4.17
C THR A 238 7.75 4.89 3.09
N ALA A 239 8.35 4.07 2.23
CA ALA A 239 9.17 4.55 1.11
C ALA A 239 8.40 5.54 0.22
N LYS A 240 9.12 6.53 -0.33
CA LYS A 240 8.54 7.56 -1.20
C LYS A 240 7.77 6.96 -2.38
N ASN A 241 6.70 7.62 -2.80
CA ASN A 241 5.81 7.15 -3.87
C ASN A 241 6.48 6.92 -5.24
N ASP A 242 7.64 7.55 -5.48
CA ASP A 242 8.45 7.39 -6.68
C ASP A 242 9.46 6.24 -6.59
N THR A 243 9.53 5.55 -5.44
CA THR A 243 10.35 4.35 -5.26
C THR A 243 9.89 3.25 -6.22
N PRO A 244 10.80 2.62 -7.00
CA PRO A 244 10.44 1.53 -7.89
C PRO A 244 9.74 0.37 -7.15
N PRO A 245 8.57 -0.11 -7.63
CA PRO A 245 7.82 -1.18 -6.96
C PRO A 245 8.61 -2.48 -6.75
N THR A 246 9.66 -2.70 -7.56
CA THR A 246 10.54 -3.86 -7.45
C THR A 246 11.32 -3.88 -6.13
N ALA A 247 11.65 -2.72 -5.55
CA ALA A 247 12.35 -2.65 -4.28
C ALA A 247 11.39 -2.88 -3.09
N LEU A 248 10.15 -2.38 -3.16
CA LEU A 248 9.22 -2.31 -2.04
C LEU A 248 8.92 -3.67 -1.40
N VAL A 249 8.62 -4.69 -2.21
CA VAL A 249 8.25 -6.02 -1.69
C VAL A 249 9.40 -6.65 -0.92
N GLY A 250 10.63 -6.50 -1.42
CA GLY A 250 11.82 -6.98 -0.72
C GLY A 250 12.11 -6.16 0.53
N SER A 251 12.01 -4.84 0.47
CA SER A 251 12.28 -3.95 1.60
C SER A 251 11.32 -4.20 2.77
N ASN A 252 10.05 -4.46 2.48
CA ASN A 252 9.06 -4.87 3.49
C ASN A 252 9.46 -6.19 4.17
N LYS A 253 9.96 -7.17 3.40
CA LYS A 253 10.44 -8.44 3.97
C LYS A 253 11.68 -8.25 4.85
N ILE A 254 12.58 -7.33 4.50
CA ILE A 254 13.72 -6.98 5.35
C ILE A 254 13.24 -6.31 6.64
N THR A 255 12.26 -5.41 6.54
CA THR A 255 11.61 -4.77 7.69
C THR A 255 11.05 -5.83 8.64
N ASP A 256 10.25 -6.76 8.11
CA ASP A 256 9.65 -7.86 8.87
C ASP A 256 10.70 -8.77 9.51
N LEU A 257 11.83 -9.01 8.82
CA LEU A 257 12.90 -9.85 9.32
C LEU A 257 13.61 -9.23 10.54
N PHE A 258 13.91 -7.93 10.50
CA PHE A 258 14.41 -7.21 11.67
C PHE A 258 13.38 -7.19 12.80
N HIS A 259 12.12 -6.89 12.49
CA HIS A 259 11.05 -6.78 13.47
C HIS A 259 10.85 -8.12 14.21
N ASN A 260 10.85 -9.23 13.47
CA ASN A 260 10.77 -10.57 14.05
C ASN A 260 11.95 -10.88 14.98
N TRP A 261 13.16 -10.41 14.67
CA TRP A 261 14.31 -10.60 15.55
C TRP A 261 14.12 -9.88 16.89
N PHE A 262 13.70 -8.60 16.88
CA PHE A 262 13.44 -7.86 18.12
C PHE A 262 12.34 -8.52 18.95
N ILE A 263 11.24 -8.96 18.32
CA ILE A 263 10.18 -9.72 19.00
C ILE A 263 10.75 -10.98 19.68
N GLN A 264 11.61 -11.74 18.99
CA GLN A 264 12.24 -12.93 19.57
C GLN A 264 13.17 -12.60 20.74
N GLN A 265 13.82 -11.44 20.70
CA GLN A 265 14.62 -10.92 21.82
C GLN A 265 13.77 -10.30 22.93
N LYS A 266 12.44 -10.29 22.79
CA LYS A 266 11.49 -9.61 23.69
C LYS A 266 11.79 -8.12 23.82
N LEU A 267 12.27 -7.53 22.73
CA LEU A 267 12.47 -6.11 22.57
C LEU A 267 11.39 -5.60 21.61
N LEU A 268 10.87 -4.41 21.86
CA LEU A 268 10.04 -3.75 20.85
C LEU A 268 10.91 -2.86 19.99
N ALA A 269 10.72 -2.97 18.68
CA ALA A 269 11.31 -2.08 17.70
C ALA A 269 10.34 -0.98 17.28
N THR A 270 10.89 0.20 16.99
CA THR A 270 10.15 1.31 16.40
C THR A 270 10.30 1.26 14.89
N LEU A 271 9.21 1.43 14.15
CA LEU A 271 9.25 1.58 12.70
C LEU A 271 9.53 3.04 12.36
N THR A 272 10.55 3.29 11.56
CA THR A 272 11.05 4.62 11.21
C THR A 272 10.88 4.88 9.72
N ASP A 273 10.71 6.14 9.33
CA ASP A 273 10.46 6.51 7.95
C ASP A 273 11.62 6.09 7.03
N PHE A 274 11.27 5.60 5.83
CA PHE A 274 12.21 5.17 4.81
C PHE A 274 12.30 6.21 3.69
N ASP A 275 12.68 7.42 4.09
CA ASP A 275 12.58 8.66 3.31
C ASP A 275 13.75 8.90 2.33
N GLY A 276 14.80 8.07 2.38
CA GLY A 276 15.97 8.18 1.52
C GLY A 276 17.01 9.19 1.98
N ARG A 277 17.00 9.59 3.27
CA ARG A 277 17.95 10.55 3.84
C ARG A 277 19.33 10.00 4.18
N SER A 278 19.56 8.69 4.07
CA SER A 278 20.87 8.05 4.28
C SER A 278 21.25 7.21 3.05
N ASP A 279 22.40 6.54 3.08
CA ASP A 279 23.04 5.91 1.93
C ASP A 279 22.28 4.75 1.28
N TYR A 280 21.20 4.26 1.89
CA TYR A 280 20.26 3.36 1.21
C TYR A 280 19.48 4.04 0.08
N GLY A 281 19.31 5.37 0.14
CA GLY A 281 18.47 6.16 -0.76
C GLY A 281 18.83 5.98 -2.23
N PRO A 282 20.12 6.13 -2.64
CA PRO A 282 20.54 5.92 -4.02
C PRO A 282 20.30 4.50 -4.54
N PHE A 283 20.41 3.47 -3.68
CA PHE A 283 20.12 2.09 -4.07
C PHE A 283 18.61 1.89 -4.28
N LEU A 284 17.81 2.39 -3.34
CA LEU A 284 16.36 2.32 -3.38
C LEU A 284 15.80 3.01 -4.63
N ALA A 285 16.35 4.17 -5.00
CA ALA A 285 15.97 4.93 -6.20
C ALA A 285 16.18 4.16 -7.52
N GLU A 286 17.16 3.25 -7.55
CA GLU A 286 17.44 2.40 -8.71
C GLU A 286 16.75 1.02 -8.62
N GLY A 287 15.85 0.84 -7.65
CA GLY A 287 15.02 -0.36 -7.51
C GLY A 287 15.72 -1.55 -6.86
N ILE A 288 16.86 -1.32 -6.19
CA ILE A 288 17.51 -2.31 -5.35
C ILE A 288 16.77 -2.38 -4.01
N VAL A 289 16.52 -3.60 -3.53
CA VAL A 289 15.90 -3.82 -2.21
C VAL A 289 16.80 -3.20 -1.15
N ALA A 290 16.22 -2.49 -0.19
CA ALA A 290 16.99 -1.89 0.88
C ALA A 290 16.30 -2.03 2.24
N GLY A 291 17.08 -1.95 3.30
CA GLY A 291 16.59 -1.92 4.68
C GLY A 291 17.73 -1.62 5.64
N GLY A 292 17.46 -1.62 6.93
CA GLY A 292 18.48 -1.28 7.90
C GLY A 292 17.90 -0.91 9.26
N LEU A 293 18.76 -0.33 10.08
CA LEU A 293 18.50 -0.01 11.47
C LEU A 293 18.90 1.42 11.76
N PHE A 294 18.26 2.01 12.76
CA PHE A 294 18.50 3.39 13.18
C PHE A 294 18.21 3.54 14.68
N SER A 295 19.06 4.22 15.43
CA SER A 295 18.86 4.41 16.88
C SER A 295 18.26 5.76 17.28
N GLY A 296 17.90 6.62 16.31
CA GLY A 296 17.34 7.96 16.53
C GLY A 296 18.41 9.07 16.48
N ALA A 297 18.04 10.27 16.05
CA ALA A 297 18.93 11.43 15.93
C ALA A 297 18.37 12.63 16.70
N ASP A 298 17.99 13.71 16.01
CA ASP A 298 17.45 14.93 16.60
C ASP A 298 15.96 14.85 16.96
N GLU A 299 15.30 13.72 16.69
CA GLU A 299 13.92 13.51 17.07
C GLU A 299 13.76 13.36 18.58
N ILE A 300 12.65 13.89 19.11
CA ILE A 300 12.36 13.89 20.54
C ILE A 300 11.71 12.57 20.94
N LYS A 301 12.30 11.89 21.93
CA LYS A 301 11.70 10.69 22.52
C LYS A 301 10.36 11.03 23.17
N SER A 302 9.32 10.29 22.79
CA SER A 302 7.98 10.47 23.35
C SER A 302 7.83 9.84 24.74
N GLU A 303 6.79 10.24 25.48
CA GLU A 303 6.46 9.58 26.75
C GLU A 303 6.07 8.11 26.52
N GLU A 304 5.35 7.82 25.43
CA GLU A 304 5.00 6.44 25.07
C GLU A 304 6.24 5.59 24.79
N GLU A 305 7.23 6.11 24.07
CA GLU A 305 8.48 5.40 23.81
C GLU A 305 9.26 5.11 25.09
N ARG A 306 9.39 6.09 26.00
CA ARG A 306 10.01 5.88 27.31
C ARG A 306 9.26 4.82 28.11
N ASP A 307 7.95 4.98 28.30
CA ASP A 307 7.13 4.08 29.10
C ASP A 307 7.17 2.66 28.55
N HIS A 308 7.26 2.54 27.23
CA HIS A 308 7.43 1.26 26.57
C HIS A 308 8.73 0.57 26.98
N TYR A 309 9.86 1.27 26.95
CA TYR A 309 11.14 0.71 27.36
C TYR A 309 11.19 0.42 28.87
N ASP A 310 10.60 1.26 29.72
CA ASP A 310 10.52 1.02 31.17
C ASP A 310 9.80 -0.31 31.48
N GLN A 311 8.68 -0.57 30.80
CA GLN A 311 7.89 -1.79 31.00
C GLN A 311 8.63 -3.07 30.63
N ILE A 312 9.48 -3.02 29.59
CA ILE A 312 10.14 -4.21 29.03
C ILE A 312 11.54 -4.42 29.62
N LEU A 313 12.30 -3.34 29.84
CA LEU A 313 13.71 -3.40 30.24
C LEU A 313 13.92 -3.10 31.73
N GLY A 314 12.93 -2.50 32.40
CA GLY A 314 13.02 -2.06 33.78
C GLY A 314 13.61 -0.66 33.94
N GLN A 315 13.49 -0.12 35.16
CA GLN A 315 13.86 1.25 35.51
C GLN A 315 15.32 1.58 35.15
N GLY A 316 15.52 2.71 34.46
CA GLY A 316 16.84 3.24 34.11
C GLY A 316 17.32 2.89 32.69
N MET A 317 16.56 2.08 31.95
CA MET A 317 16.82 1.74 30.54
C MET A 317 15.87 2.44 29.56
N ASP A 318 14.92 3.19 30.10
CA ASP A 318 13.80 3.85 29.43
C ASP A 318 14.21 5.13 28.68
N GLY A 319 15.29 5.75 29.14
CA GLY A 319 15.78 7.02 28.59
C GLY A 319 14.94 8.20 29.10
N ILE A 320 15.01 9.32 28.40
CA ILE A 320 14.40 10.59 28.85
C ILE A 320 13.38 11.05 27.81
N ALA A 321 12.10 11.00 28.17
CA ALA A 321 11.04 11.60 27.37
C ALA A 321 11.20 13.13 27.30
N GLY A 322 10.89 13.73 26.15
CA GLY A 322 11.07 15.16 25.92
C GLY A 322 12.51 15.58 25.60
N ALA A 323 13.46 14.64 25.59
CA ALA A 323 14.82 14.85 25.11
C ALA A 323 15.04 14.17 23.74
N ALA A 324 15.97 14.69 22.95
CA ALA A 324 16.37 14.07 21.68
C ALA A 324 16.90 12.64 21.89
N HIS A 325 16.78 11.78 20.89
CA HIS A 325 17.39 10.45 20.90
C HIS A 325 18.93 10.54 20.95
N ASP A 326 19.50 11.48 20.20
CA ASP A 326 20.90 11.87 20.26
C ASP A 326 21.05 13.38 20.49
N PRO A 327 21.22 13.80 21.76
CA PRO A 327 21.44 15.21 22.12
C PRO A 327 22.72 15.81 21.51
N CYS A 328 23.66 14.97 21.07
CA CYS A 328 24.95 15.36 20.51
C CYS A 328 25.02 15.19 18.99
N TYR A 329 23.92 14.83 18.31
CA TYR A 329 23.85 14.79 16.84
C TYR A 329 24.41 16.08 16.23
N HIS A 330 25.40 15.94 15.34
CA HIS A 330 26.13 17.03 14.67
C HIS A 330 26.80 18.05 15.61
N LYS A 331 27.24 17.63 16.80
CA LYS A 331 27.87 18.50 17.82
C LYS A 331 29.21 17.95 18.31
N ALA A 332 30.02 18.83 18.88
CA ALA A 332 31.32 18.51 19.47
C ALA A 332 31.28 17.43 20.57
N CYS A 333 30.12 17.21 21.20
CA CYS A 333 29.96 16.22 22.25
C CYS A 333 29.70 14.79 21.73
N ASP A 334 29.55 14.58 20.41
CA ASP A 334 29.41 13.24 19.80
C ASP A 334 30.72 12.45 19.84
N SER A 335 31.06 12.05 21.05
CA SER A 335 32.29 11.39 21.47
C SER A 335 31.99 9.95 21.90
N ILE A 336 33.01 9.20 22.31
CA ILE A 336 32.82 7.82 22.77
C ILE A 336 31.95 7.72 24.03
N GLN A 337 31.77 8.84 24.75
CA GLN A 337 30.84 8.93 25.88
C GLN A 337 29.37 9.09 25.45
N ASN A 338 29.10 9.34 24.15
CA ASN A 338 27.77 9.56 23.58
C ASN A 338 27.10 8.27 23.07
N ILE A 339 27.56 7.09 23.51
CA ILE A 339 27.05 5.79 23.04
C ILE A 339 26.35 5.02 24.15
N ASN A 340 25.13 4.57 23.89
CA ASN A 340 24.48 3.55 24.70
C ASN A 340 24.95 2.16 24.25
N VAL A 341 25.87 1.56 25.01
CA VAL A 341 26.49 0.27 24.66
C VAL A 341 25.47 -0.86 24.58
N PHE A 342 24.47 -0.90 25.48
CA PHE A 342 23.44 -1.93 25.44
C PHE A 342 22.62 -1.86 24.15
N ALA A 343 22.17 -0.65 23.78
CA ALA A 343 21.40 -0.47 22.55
C ALA A 343 22.23 -0.83 21.32
N TYR A 344 23.47 -0.35 21.29
CA TYR A 344 24.43 -0.65 20.23
C TYR A 344 24.63 -2.16 20.03
N GLU A 345 24.88 -2.91 21.11
CA GLU A 345 25.04 -4.37 21.03
C GLU A 345 23.80 -5.05 20.45
N LYS A 346 22.59 -4.63 20.83
CA LYS A 346 21.35 -5.20 20.28
C LYS A 346 21.18 -4.87 18.79
N MET A 347 21.49 -3.65 18.37
CA MET A 347 21.43 -3.26 16.96
C MET A 347 22.44 -4.05 16.12
N VAL A 348 23.66 -4.23 16.60
CA VAL A 348 24.69 -5.04 15.91
C VAL A 348 24.28 -6.53 15.85
N GLN A 349 23.70 -7.08 16.91
CA GLN A 349 23.18 -8.45 16.91
C GLN A 349 22.03 -8.63 15.90
N ALA A 350 21.12 -7.65 15.79
CA ALA A 350 20.06 -7.64 14.80
C ALA A 350 20.62 -7.62 13.36
N ALA A 351 21.60 -6.75 13.11
CA ALA A 351 22.32 -6.67 11.83
C ALA A 351 22.99 -8.01 11.47
N ALA A 352 23.69 -8.62 12.43
CA ALA A 352 24.31 -9.93 12.27
C ALA A 352 23.29 -11.03 11.94
N TYR A 353 22.17 -11.07 12.66
CA TYR A 353 21.11 -12.04 12.42
C TYR A 353 20.51 -11.92 11.02
N VAL A 354 20.22 -10.70 10.57
CA VAL A 354 19.68 -10.47 9.23
C VAL A 354 20.69 -10.85 8.15
N LEU A 355 21.96 -10.45 8.30
CA LEU A 355 23.02 -10.85 7.38
C LEU A 355 23.14 -12.39 7.29
N GLU A 356 23.15 -13.07 8.43
CA GLU A 356 23.22 -14.54 8.52
C GLU A 356 22.01 -15.21 7.87
N TYR A 357 20.80 -14.72 8.16
CA TYR A 357 19.58 -15.23 7.56
C TYR A 357 19.63 -15.12 6.03
N LEU A 358 19.94 -13.93 5.50
CA LEU A 358 20.00 -13.65 4.07
C LEU A 358 21.13 -14.41 3.37
N GLY A 359 22.32 -14.43 3.97
CA GLY A 359 23.50 -15.11 3.44
C GLY A 359 23.31 -16.62 3.26
N ARG A 360 22.44 -17.22 4.08
CA ARG A 360 22.08 -18.64 4.03
C ARG A 360 20.80 -18.97 3.28
N GLN A 361 19.98 -17.98 2.89
CA GLN A 361 18.74 -18.28 2.18
C GLN A 361 19.00 -18.97 0.85
N ASP A 362 18.24 -20.02 0.57
CA ASP A 362 18.11 -20.55 -0.80
C ASP A 362 17.21 -19.63 -1.63
N ASP A 363 17.56 -19.45 -2.91
CA ASP A 363 16.81 -18.69 -3.90
C ASP A 363 16.41 -17.29 -3.40
N LEU A 364 17.37 -16.56 -2.80
CA LEU A 364 17.12 -15.26 -2.15
C LEU A 364 16.41 -14.29 -3.09
N LYS A 365 16.81 -14.23 -4.36
CA LYS A 365 16.15 -13.39 -5.37
C LYS A 365 14.66 -13.72 -5.47
N ASP A 366 14.31 -14.98 -5.63
CA ASP A 366 12.92 -15.42 -5.71
C ASP A 366 12.15 -15.13 -4.42
N LYS A 367 12.80 -15.31 -3.26
CA LYS A 367 12.19 -14.98 -1.96
C LYS A 367 12.01 -13.48 -1.74
N LEU A 368 12.86 -12.62 -2.28
CA LEU A 368 12.67 -11.16 -2.22
C LEU A 368 11.57 -10.71 -3.16
N PHE A 369 11.55 -11.20 -4.41
CA PHE A 369 10.78 -10.62 -5.50
C PHE A 369 9.48 -11.37 -5.89
N ASN A 370 9.21 -12.57 -5.37
CA ASN A 370 7.99 -13.32 -5.77
C ASN A 370 6.71 -12.79 -5.11
N LEU A 371 5.80 -12.32 -5.96
CA LEU A 371 4.38 -12.09 -5.64
C LEU A 371 3.72 -13.45 -5.33
N LYS A 372 3.18 -13.60 -4.12
CA LYS A 372 2.52 -14.85 -3.67
C LYS A 372 1.00 -14.82 -3.75
N CYS A 373 0.41 -13.63 -3.71
CA CYS A 373 -1.03 -13.43 -3.74
C CYS A 373 -1.40 -12.41 -4.81
N PHE A 374 -2.39 -12.72 -5.64
CA PHE A 374 -2.89 -11.80 -6.66
C PHE A 374 -4.41 -11.85 -6.76
N SER A 375 -5.05 -10.68 -6.88
CA SER A 375 -6.49 -10.55 -7.06
C SER A 375 -6.78 -9.69 -8.29
N LEU A 376 -7.56 -10.24 -9.23
CA LEU A 376 -8.00 -9.53 -10.42
C LEU A 376 -9.52 -9.52 -10.47
N LYS A 377 -10.12 -8.34 -10.31
CA LYS A 377 -11.57 -8.13 -10.36
C LYS A 377 -11.92 -7.16 -11.46
N SER A 378 -12.81 -7.56 -12.38
CA SER A 378 -13.34 -6.68 -13.41
C SER A 378 -14.85 -6.52 -13.33
N PHE A 379 -15.30 -5.27 -13.26
CA PHE A 379 -16.72 -4.92 -13.20
C PHE A 379 -17.33 -4.72 -14.60
N CYS A 380 -16.49 -4.65 -15.64
CA CYS A 380 -16.88 -4.48 -17.04
C CYS A 380 -16.58 -5.75 -17.84
N ARG A 381 -17.41 -6.05 -18.86
CA ARG A 381 -17.21 -7.23 -19.71
C ARG A 381 -15.92 -7.11 -20.54
N ILE A 382 -15.01 -8.07 -20.40
CA ILE A 382 -13.68 -8.10 -21.02
C ILE A 382 -13.74 -8.85 -22.37
N LYS A 383 -13.05 -8.34 -23.40
CA LYS A 383 -12.93 -9.03 -24.70
C LYS A 383 -11.64 -9.87 -24.86
N GLN A 384 -10.59 -9.53 -24.12
CA GLN A 384 -9.23 -10.04 -24.34
C GLN A 384 -8.81 -11.08 -23.28
N TYR A 385 -9.60 -12.15 -23.09
CA TYR A 385 -9.30 -13.22 -22.11
C TYR A 385 -7.89 -13.80 -22.29
N ASN A 386 -7.44 -14.02 -23.53
CA ASN A 386 -6.12 -14.59 -23.79
C ASN A 386 -4.97 -13.71 -23.27
N LYS A 387 -5.14 -12.37 -23.20
CA LYS A 387 -4.13 -11.50 -22.60
C LYS A 387 -4.06 -11.67 -21.08
N ILE A 388 -5.20 -11.94 -20.43
CA ILE A 388 -5.25 -12.26 -19.00
C ILE A 388 -4.53 -13.58 -18.77
N VAL A 389 -4.80 -14.60 -19.59
CA VAL A 389 -4.10 -15.89 -19.52
C VAL A 389 -2.59 -15.71 -19.69
N SER A 390 -2.14 -14.94 -20.69
CA SER A 390 -0.71 -14.65 -20.86
C SER A 390 -0.09 -13.98 -19.64
N LEU A 391 -0.80 -13.02 -19.02
CA LEU A 391 -0.35 -12.38 -17.79
C LEU A 391 -0.25 -13.37 -16.62
N LEU A 392 -1.29 -14.18 -16.43
CA LEU A 392 -1.36 -15.18 -15.35
C LEU A 392 -0.26 -16.24 -15.49
N ARG A 393 0.08 -16.66 -16.70
CA ARG A 393 1.19 -17.60 -16.97
C ARG A 393 2.56 -17.05 -16.58
N CYS A 394 2.73 -15.74 -16.57
CA CYS A 394 3.96 -15.10 -16.07
C CYS A 394 4.06 -15.11 -14.53
N MET A 395 3.00 -15.52 -13.82
CA MET A 395 2.88 -15.51 -12.36
C MET A 395 2.79 -16.93 -11.79
N SER A 396 3.58 -17.87 -12.32
CA SER A 396 3.54 -19.31 -11.97
C SER A 396 3.88 -19.61 -10.50
N SER A 397 4.51 -18.68 -9.79
CA SER A 397 4.90 -18.79 -8.37
C SER A 397 3.81 -18.36 -7.37
N LEU A 398 2.62 -17.98 -7.85
CA LEU A 398 1.49 -17.60 -6.99
C LEU A 398 1.01 -18.77 -6.14
N GLU A 399 0.75 -18.48 -4.88
CA GLU A 399 0.20 -19.41 -3.89
C GLU A 399 -1.31 -19.18 -3.67
N LYS A 400 -1.76 -17.94 -3.89
CA LYS A 400 -3.17 -17.55 -3.81
C LYS A 400 -3.58 -16.70 -5.00
N LEU A 401 -4.71 -17.03 -5.61
CA LEU A 401 -5.27 -16.32 -6.76
C LEU A 401 -6.76 -16.09 -6.56
N THR A 402 -7.21 -14.85 -6.78
CA THR A 402 -8.63 -14.50 -6.79
C THR A 402 -9.03 -13.87 -8.11
N LEU A 403 -10.01 -14.43 -8.81
CA LEU A 403 -10.44 -13.94 -10.13
C LEU A 403 -11.94 -13.62 -10.18
N TYR A 404 -12.30 -12.41 -10.61
CA TYR A 404 -13.66 -12.09 -11.04
C TYR A 404 -13.62 -11.59 -12.48
N LEU A 405 -14.10 -12.42 -13.42
CA LEU A 405 -13.92 -12.23 -14.86
C LEU A 405 -15.23 -12.40 -15.67
N PRO A 406 -15.95 -11.31 -15.95
CA PRO A 406 -17.02 -11.30 -16.95
C PRO A 406 -16.43 -11.13 -18.35
N ILE A 407 -16.57 -12.12 -19.21
CA ILE A 407 -15.95 -12.20 -20.55
C ILE A 407 -17.02 -12.11 -21.65
N LYS A 408 -16.85 -11.23 -22.63
CA LYS A 408 -17.75 -11.11 -23.81
C LYS A 408 -16.99 -11.28 -25.12
N GLY A 409 -17.72 -11.63 -26.18
CA GLY A 409 -17.17 -11.66 -27.54
C GLY A 409 -16.28 -12.88 -27.79
N ARG A 410 -16.52 -13.98 -27.06
CA ARG A 410 -15.98 -15.30 -27.38
C ARG A 410 -17.08 -16.12 -28.06
N ASN A 411 -16.64 -16.97 -28.96
CA ASN A 411 -17.39 -17.99 -29.68
C ASN A 411 -17.33 -19.37 -28.98
N ARG A 412 -16.62 -19.47 -27.83
CA ARG A 412 -16.58 -20.65 -26.96
C ARG A 412 -16.69 -20.25 -25.49
N VAL A 413 -17.38 -21.07 -24.72
CA VAL A 413 -17.54 -20.93 -23.27
C VAL A 413 -16.22 -21.27 -22.57
N ILE A 414 -15.89 -20.51 -21.51
CA ILE A 414 -14.81 -20.88 -20.59
C ILE A 414 -15.43 -21.79 -19.53
N ASP A 415 -15.18 -23.08 -19.68
CA ASP A 415 -15.63 -24.15 -18.80
C ASP A 415 -14.47 -24.64 -17.91
N GLY A 416 -14.67 -25.74 -17.19
CA GLY A 416 -13.64 -26.26 -16.30
C GLY A 416 -12.38 -26.76 -17.00
N THR A 417 -12.50 -27.26 -18.23
CA THR A 417 -11.36 -27.69 -19.04
C THR A 417 -10.49 -26.50 -19.40
N TYR A 418 -11.09 -25.37 -19.77
CA TYR A 418 -10.35 -24.14 -20.02
C TYR A 418 -9.67 -23.61 -18.77
N VAL A 419 -10.33 -23.62 -17.60
CA VAL A 419 -9.71 -23.18 -16.35
C VAL A 419 -8.49 -24.05 -15.99
N GLN A 420 -8.63 -25.37 -16.14
CA GLN A 420 -7.54 -26.31 -15.92
C GLN A 420 -6.35 -25.99 -16.83
N HIS A 421 -6.59 -25.99 -18.14
CA HIS A 421 -5.54 -25.81 -19.14
C HIS A 421 -4.94 -24.40 -19.16
N ASP A 422 -5.75 -23.36 -19.05
CA ASP A 422 -5.25 -21.99 -19.24
C ASP A 422 -4.64 -21.40 -17.96
N ILE A 423 -5.04 -21.87 -16.78
CA ILE A 423 -4.63 -21.31 -15.48
C ILE A 423 -3.89 -22.36 -14.65
N LEU A 424 -4.54 -23.45 -14.27
CA LEU A 424 -4.03 -24.37 -13.25
C LEU A 424 -2.79 -25.14 -13.69
N ASP A 425 -2.73 -25.60 -14.94
CA ASP A 425 -1.57 -26.33 -15.48
C ASP A 425 -0.27 -25.49 -15.47
N TYR A 426 -0.39 -24.16 -15.40
CA TYR A 426 0.75 -23.22 -15.36
C TYR A 426 1.05 -22.68 -13.95
N MET A 427 0.30 -23.11 -12.94
CA MET A 427 0.39 -22.60 -11.57
C MET A 427 0.56 -23.73 -10.54
N PRO A 428 1.71 -24.44 -10.55
CA PRO A 428 1.92 -25.63 -9.72
C PRO A 428 1.98 -25.33 -8.21
N GLN A 429 2.17 -24.06 -7.83
CA GLN A 429 2.25 -23.62 -6.43
C GLN A 429 0.89 -23.09 -5.90
N LEU A 430 -0.16 -23.11 -6.70
CA LEU A 430 -1.44 -22.50 -6.32
C LEU A 430 -2.23 -23.43 -5.40
N HIS A 431 -2.25 -23.11 -4.11
CA HIS A 431 -3.03 -23.87 -3.11
C HIS A 431 -4.39 -23.24 -2.80
N SER A 432 -4.59 -21.95 -3.10
CA SER A 432 -5.86 -21.24 -2.88
C SER A 432 -6.31 -20.56 -4.16
N PHE A 433 -7.47 -20.97 -4.68
CA PHE A 433 -8.03 -20.38 -5.90
C PHE A 433 -9.52 -20.08 -5.77
N THR A 434 -9.84 -18.80 -5.57
CA THR A 434 -11.23 -18.31 -5.49
C THR A 434 -11.60 -17.62 -6.80
N PHE A 435 -12.67 -18.03 -7.47
CA PHE A 435 -13.01 -17.42 -8.76
C PHE A 435 -14.51 -17.33 -9.07
N TYR A 436 -14.83 -16.38 -9.93
CA TYR A 436 -16.07 -16.26 -10.69
C TYR A 436 -15.73 -15.89 -12.13
N ILE A 437 -16.01 -16.78 -13.08
CA ILE A 437 -15.80 -16.55 -14.50
C ILE A 437 -17.16 -16.68 -15.20
N CYS A 438 -17.57 -15.63 -15.92
CA CYS A 438 -18.85 -15.59 -16.61
C CYS A 438 -18.64 -15.27 -18.08
N THR A 439 -18.95 -16.21 -18.97
CA THR A 439 -18.83 -16.02 -20.43
C THR A 439 -20.19 -15.65 -21.03
N TYR A 440 -20.25 -14.49 -21.69
CA TYR A 440 -21.42 -14.02 -22.45
C TYR A 440 -21.24 -14.34 -23.92
N VAL A 441 -22.13 -15.18 -24.46
CA VAL A 441 -22.14 -15.62 -25.86
C VAL A 441 -23.48 -15.25 -26.49
N LYS A 442 -23.51 -14.76 -27.73
CA LYS A 442 -24.78 -14.58 -28.42
C LYS A 442 -25.35 -15.93 -28.80
N THR A 443 -26.65 -16.14 -28.60
CA THR A 443 -27.29 -17.44 -28.86
C THR A 443 -27.25 -17.83 -30.33
N VAL A 444 -27.20 -16.85 -31.25
CA VAL A 444 -27.02 -17.08 -32.69
C VAL A 444 -25.62 -17.59 -33.07
N ASP A 445 -24.62 -17.34 -32.23
CA ASP A 445 -23.23 -17.77 -32.46
C ASP A 445 -22.98 -19.18 -31.90
N LEU A 446 -23.97 -19.79 -31.24
CA LEU A 446 -23.87 -21.12 -30.64
C LEU A 446 -24.29 -22.21 -31.64
N SER A 447 -23.36 -23.10 -31.98
CA SER A 447 -23.68 -24.33 -32.73
C SER A 447 -24.47 -25.35 -31.88
N TYR A 448 -24.34 -25.28 -30.55
CA TYR A 448 -25.03 -26.12 -29.58
C TYR A 448 -25.23 -25.36 -28.26
N LYS A 449 -26.39 -25.53 -27.61
CA LYS A 449 -26.72 -24.88 -26.32
C LYS A 449 -26.29 -25.78 -25.17
N LEU A 450 -25.22 -25.41 -24.48
CA LEU A 450 -24.78 -26.13 -23.27
C LEU A 450 -25.79 -25.94 -22.13
N SER A 451 -26.10 -27.04 -21.44
CA SER A 451 -26.85 -27.07 -20.20
C SER A 451 -25.95 -26.81 -18.99
N SER A 452 -26.56 -26.63 -17.81
CA SER A 452 -25.78 -26.55 -16.56
C SER A 452 -25.08 -27.87 -16.27
N GLU A 453 -25.72 -28.99 -16.60
CA GLU A 453 -25.18 -30.34 -16.44
C GLU A 453 -23.93 -30.56 -17.32
N ASP A 454 -23.95 -30.08 -18.57
CA ASP A 454 -22.80 -30.18 -19.48
C ASP A 454 -21.58 -29.43 -18.92
N ILE A 455 -21.79 -28.21 -18.39
CA ILE A 455 -20.69 -27.44 -17.79
C ILE A 455 -20.24 -28.09 -16.49
N GLN A 456 -21.16 -28.56 -15.66
CA GLN A 456 -20.83 -29.20 -14.40
C GLN A 456 -19.91 -30.42 -14.58
N GLN A 457 -20.08 -31.19 -15.66
CA GLN A 457 -19.19 -32.31 -15.98
C GLN A 457 -17.74 -31.88 -16.21
N THR A 458 -17.51 -30.71 -16.81
CA THR A 458 -16.16 -30.17 -17.06
C THR A 458 -15.43 -29.73 -15.79
N LEU A 459 -16.17 -29.45 -14.71
CA LEU A 459 -15.60 -28.94 -13.46
C LEU A 459 -14.92 -30.03 -12.61
N THR A 460 -15.17 -31.31 -12.92
CA THR A 460 -14.63 -32.46 -12.18
C THR A 460 -13.10 -32.53 -12.18
N ASN A 461 -12.46 -31.93 -13.19
CA ASN A 461 -11.00 -31.97 -13.35
C ASN A 461 -10.25 -30.82 -12.65
N ILE A 462 -10.93 -29.84 -12.05
CA ILE A 462 -10.31 -28.61 -11.50
C ILE A 462 -9.55 -28.87 -10.17
N GLY A 463 -9.65 -30.06 -9.58
CA GLY A 463 -8.94 -30.41 -8.34
C GLY A 463 -9.35 -29.57 -7.11
N GLN A 464 -10.43 -28.79 -7.21
CA GLN A 464 -10.99 -27.96 -6.16
C GLN A 464 -12.26 -28.63 -5.62
N GLU A 465 -12.36 -28.77 -4.29
CA GLU A 465 -13.43 -29.57 -3.65
C GLU A 465 -14.84 -29.02 -3.91
N TYR A 466 -15.00 -27.72 -4.18
CA TYR A 466 -16.32 -27.10 -4.31
C TYR A 466 -16.38 -26.09 -5.46
N VAL A 467 -16.62 -26.57 -6.68
CA VAL A 467 -16.86 -25.72 -7.88
C VAL A 467 -18.23 -26.04 -8.48
N THR A 468 -18.97 -25.01 -8.85
CA THR A 468 -20.29 -25.16 -9.46
C THR A 468 -20.48 -24.23 -10.66
N SER A 469 -21.54 -24.47 -11.43
CA SER A 469 -21.86 -23.73 -12.64
C SER A 469 -23.33 -23.35 -12.71
N ILE A 470 -23.62 -22.25 -13.40
CA ILE A 470 -24.98 -21.78 -13.66
C ILE A 470 -25.05 -21.22 -15.07
N VAL A 471 -26.07 -21.66 -15.81
CA VAL A 471 -26.37 -21.20 -17.17
C VAL A 471 -27.67 -20.41 -17.17
N ASN A 472 -27.62 -19.22 -17.77
CA ASN A 472 -28.78 -18.37 -17.91
C ASN A 472 -28.93 -17.82 -19.34
N TYR A 473 -30.16 -17.66 -19.81
CA TYR A 473 -30.47 -17.11 -21.13
C TYR A 473 -31.11 -15.73 -20.95
N ILE A 474 -30.34 -14.71 -21.25
CA ILE A 474 -30.70 -13.30 -21.16
C ILE A 474 -31.44 -12.89 -22.44
N GLN A 475 -32.74 -12.61 -22.31
CA GLN A 475 -33.61 -12.11 -23.40
C GLN A 475 -33.62 -13.00 -24.65
N GLY A 476 -33.25 -14.28 -24.54
CA GLY A 476 -33.14 -15.21 -25.66
C GLY A 476 -31.98 -14.96 -26.63
N GLU A 477 -31.32 -13.79 -26.56
CA GLU A 477 -30.25 -13.37 -27.48
C GLU A 477 -28.84 -13.63 -26.93
N ILE A 478 -28.67 -13.67 -25.61
CA ILE A 478 -27.36 -13.85 -24.97
C ILE A 478 -27.46 -14.97 -23.94
N ALA A 479 -26.55 -15.94 -24.00
CA ALA A 479 -26.36 -16.93 -22.95
C ALA A 479 -25.19 -16.50 -22.05
N ALA A 480 -25.41 -16.52 -20.74
CA ALA A 480 -24.41 -16.29 -19.71
C ALA A 480 -24.07 -17.63 -19.03
N TYR A 481 -22.83 -18.06 -19.22
CA TYR A 481 -22.29 -19.30 -18.66
C TYR A 481 -21.34 -18.95 -17.52
N SER A 482 -21.75 -19.20 -16.28
CA SER A 482 -20.99 -18.85 -15.08
C SER A 482 -20.41 -20.09 -14.42
N ILE A 483 -19.15 -20.03 -14.02
CA ILE A 483 -18.47 -21.03 -13.18
C ILE A 483 -17.83 -20.32 -11.99
N PHE A 484 -17.89 -20.92 -10.81
CA PHE A 484 -17.34 -20.31 -9.59
C PHE A 484 -17.04 -21.32 -8.49
N SER A 485 -16.14 -20.92 -7.59
CA SER A 485 -15.75 -21.67 -6.40
C SER A 485 -16.66 -21.38 -5.20
N LEU A 486 -16.75 -22.33 -4.27
CA LEU A 486 -17.41 -22.19 -2.97
C LEU A 486 -16.41 -22.34 -1.80
N PRO A 487 -16.63 -21.65 -0.66
CA PRO A 487 -17.66 -20.63 -0.45
C PRO A 487 -17.45 -19.43 -1.40
N PHE A 488 -18.54 -18.81 -1.83
CA PHE A 488 -18.46 -17.70 -2.77
C PHE A 488 -18.14 -16.40 -2.02
N GLU A 489 -16.99 -15.80 -2.32
CA GLU A 489 -16.43 -14.68 -1.54
C GLU A 489 -16.50 -13.32 -2.26
N PHE A 490 -17.34 -13.18 -3.29
CA PHE A 490 -17.52 -11.89 -3.99
C PHE A 490 -18.80 -11.17 -3.53
N ASP A 491 -18.74 -9.85 -3.56
CA ASP A 491 -19.80 -8.94 -3.12
C ASP A 491 -20.92 -8.76 -4.15
N TYR A 492 -20.68 -9.10 -5.41
CA TYR A 492 -21.62 -8.93 -6.51
C TYR A 492 -21.80 -10.22 -7.32
N LEU A 493 -23.05 -10.49 -7.65
CA LEU A 493 -23.46 -11.64 -8.44
C LEU A 493 -24.50 -11.21 -9.49
N LYS A 494 -24.21 -11.39 -10.78
CA LYS A 494 -25.03 -10.84 -11.88
C LYS A 494 -25.58 -11.90 -12.83
N HIS A 495 -26.81 -11.66 -13.31
CA HIS A 495 -27.49 -12.40 -14.37
C HIS A 495 -27.88 -13.84 -14.01
N PHE A 496 -28.58 -14.03 -12.90
CA PHE A 496 -29.09 -15.34 -12.46
C PHE A 496 -30.60 -15.48 -12.67
N GLY A 497 -31.05 -16.66 -13.10
CA GLY A 497 -32.45 -16.96 -13.44
C GLY A 497 -33.10 -18.02 -12.54
N ASN A 498 -34.25 -18.56 -12.95
CA ASN A 498 -35.08 -19.53 -12.22
C ASN A 498 -34.32 -20.82 -11.84
N LYS A 499 -33.30 -21.19 -12.62
CA LYS A 499 -32.43 -22.36 -12.40
C LYS A 499 -31.38 -22.17 -11.28
N PHE A 500 -31.58 -21.19 -10.40
CA PHE A 500 -30.71 -20.92 -9.26
C PHE A 500 -30.61 -22.14 -8.32
N PRO A 501 -29.40 -22.62 -7.99
CA PRO A 501 -29.19 -23.77 -7.10
C PRO A 501 -29.44 -23.41 -5.63
N ASN A 502 -29.67 -24.41 -4.79
CA ASN A 502 -29.91 -24.21 -3.36
C ASN A 502 -28.58 -24.06 -2.58
N ILE A 503 -27.94 -22.90 -2.70
CA ILE A 503 -26.62 -22.58 -2.11
C ILE A 503 -26.73 -21.28 -1.28
N VAL A 504 -26.04 -21.23 -0.13
CA VAL A 504 -25.95 -20.02 0.70
C VAL A 504 -24.71 -19.19 0.29
N PHE A 505 -24.93 -17.91 0.02
CA PHE A 505 -23.92 -16.92 -0.34
C PHE A 505 -23.76 -15.91 0.79
N SER A 506 -22.78 -16.14 1.66
CA SER A 506 -22.58 -15.32 2.87
C SER A 506 -21.98 -13.93 2.61
N TYR A 507 -21.42 -13.67 1.43
CA TYR A 507 -20.70 -12.42 1.12
C TYR A 507 -21.38 -11.51 0.09
N VAL A 508 -22.38 -12.01 -0.64
CA VAL A 508 -23.00 -11.27 -1.74
C VAL A 508 -23.93 -10.20 -1.19
N THR A 509 -23.66 -8.94 -1.55
CA THR A 509 -24.46 -7.77 -1.17
C THR A 509 -25.22 -7.16 -2.33
N PHE A 510 -24.84 -7.46 -3.58
CA PHE A 510 -25.53 -7.05 -4.79
C PHE A 510 -25.89 -8.25 -5.68
N LEU A 511 -27.18 -8.37 -6.01
CA LEU A 511 -27.71 -9.41 -6.88
C LEU A 511 -28.51 -8.81 -8.04
N LEU A 512 -28.20 -9.25 -9.26
CA LEU A 512 -29.01 -9.00 -10.46
C LEU A 512 -29.63 -10.30 -10.95
N VAL A 513 -30.96 -10.40 -10.90
CA VAL A 513 -31.73 -11.54 -11.42
C VAL A 513 -32.38 -11.20 -12.76
N GLU A 514 -32.29 -12.13 -13.70
CA GLU A 514 -32.80 -11.98 -15.08
C GLU A 514 -33.16 -13.35 -15.65
N ASP A 515 -34.35 -13.49 -16.25
CA ASP A 515 -34.79 -14.72 -16.92
C ASP A 515 -35.86 -14.38 -17.96
N THR A 516 -36.00 -15.20 -19.00
CA THR A 516 -37.09 -15.11 -19.98
C THR A 516 -38.38 -15.73 -19.47
N ASN A 517 -38.31 -16.64 -18.49
CA ASN A 517 -39.48 -17.23 -17.84
C ASN A 517 -39.85 -16.40 -16.60
N PRO A 518 -41.14 -16.22 -16.28
CA PRO A 518 -41.54 -15.46 -15.10
C PRO A 518 -40.99 -16.08 -13.80
N PHE A 519 -40.53 -15.24 -12.87
CA PHE A 519 -40.11 -15.70 -11.55
C PHE A 519 -41.32 -15.94 -10.66
N LYS A 520 -41.36 -17.10 -10.00
CA LYS A 520 -42.39 -17.42 -8.99
C LYS A 520 -42.11 -16.72 -7.65
N HIS A 521 -43.11 -16.63 -6.79
CA HIS A 521 -42.95 -16.05 -5.45
C HIS A 521 -41.91 -16.82 -4.62
N GLU A 522 -41.91 -18.15 -4.70
CA GLU A 522 -40.97 -19.03 -3.98
C GLU A 522 -39.51 -18.81 -4.41
N PHE A 523 -39.27 -18.33 -5.63
CA PHE A 523 -37.94 -17.96 -6.09
C PHE A 523 -37.35 -16.88 -5.17
N PHE A 524 -38.11 -15.83 -4.87
CA PHE A 524 -37.63 -14.73 -4.05
C PHE A 524 -37.52 -15.09 -2.56
N ILE A 525 -38.31 -16.04 -2.06
CA ILE A 525 -38.11 -16.64 -0.73
C ILE A 525 -36.77 -17.37 -0.70
N ARG A 526 -36.45 -18.14 -1.75
CA ARG A 526 -35.17 -18.84 -1.86
C ARG A 526 -34.00 -17.86 -1.96
N ILE A 527 -34.14 -16.76 -2.71
CA ILE A 527 -33.13 -15.70 -2.76
C ILE A 527 -32.92 -15.08 -1.37
N ALA A 528 -33.98 -14.69 -0.66
CA ALA A 528 -33.87 -14.16 0.70
C ALA A 528 -33.08 -15.09 1.65
N ARG A 529 -33.32 -16.41 1.58
CA ARG A 529 -32.59 -17.41 2.38
C ARG A 529 -31.15 -17.61 1.94
N SER A 530 -30.90 -17.50 0.64
CA SER A 530 -29.58 -17.77 0.04
C SER A 530 -28.65 -16.57 0.15
N PHE A 531 -29.17 -15.36 0.30
CA PHE A 531 -28.42 -14.11 0.30
C PHE A 531 -28.72 -13.30 1.56
N SER A 532 -28.24 -13.77 2.70
CA SER A 532 -28.55 -13.17 4.00
C SER A 532 -28.05 -11.74 4.16
N LEU A 533 -27.00 -11.32 3.46
CA LEU A 533 -26.44 -9.96 3.49
C LEU A 533 -26.85 -9.09 2.28
N LEU A 534 -27.90 -9.47 1.53
CA LEU A 534 -28.30 -8.75 0.32
C LEU A 534 -28.74 -7.32 0.64
N LYS A 535 -28.03 -6.34 0.07
CA LYS A 535 -28.32 -4.90 0.21
C LYS A 535 -28.97 -4.31 -1.04
N TYR A 536 -28.63 -4.83 -2.20
CA TYR A 536 -29.16 -4.37 -3.48
C TYR A 536 -29.65 -5.53 -4.36
N LEU A 537 -30.93 -5.53 -4.71
CA LEU A 537 -31.57 -6.45 -5.65
C LEU A 537 -32.03 -5.70 -6.90
N ARG A 538 -31.62 -6.17 -8.08
CA ARG A 538 -32.13 -5.71 -9.38
C ARG A 538 -32.83 -6.85 -10.11
N ILE A 539 -34.02 -6.61 -10.62
CA ILE A 539 -34.88 -7.60 -11.27
C ILE A 539 -35.15 -7.19 -12.71
N TYR A 540 -34.83 -8.09 -13.65
CA TYR A 540 -35.11 -7.93 -15.08
C TYR A 540 -36.00 -9.08 -15.56
N ASN A 541 -37.30 -8.84 -15.69
CA ASN A 541 -38.25 -9.84 -16.20
C ASN A 541 -39.55 -9.15 -16.60
N ARG A 542 -39.83 -9.05 -17.90
CA ARG A 542 -41.03 -8.37 -18.41
C ARG A 542 -42.27 -9.26 -18.46
N GLU A 543 -42.14 -10.55 -18.13
CA GLU A 543 -43.25 -11.49 -18.14
C GLU A 543 -44.09 -11.38 -16.87
N SER A 544 -45.41 -11.53 -17.03
CA SER A 544 -46.34 -11.62 -15.90
C SER A 544 -46.04 -12.83 -15.03
N GLN A 545 -46.10 -12.67 -13.72
CA GLN A 545 -46.01 -13.78 -12.79
C GLN A 545 -47.24 -14.69 -12.93
N VAL A 546 -47.00 -15.99 -13.07
CA VAL A 546 -48.08 -16.98 -13.01
C VAL A 546 -48.58 -17.04 -11.57
N LEU A 547 -49.73 -16.40 -11.31
CA LEU A 547 -50.44 -16.48 -10.04
C LEU A 547 -51.15 -17.84 -9.97
N ASP A 548 -50.39 -18.92 -9.79
CA ASP A 548 -50.97 -20.22 -9.47
C ASP A 548 -51.66 -20.13 -8.10
N GLY A 549 -52.98 -19.96 -8.11
CA GLY A 549 -53.89 -20.17 -6.99
C GLY A 549 -53.39 -19.75 -5.61
N LEU A 550 -53.32 -18.45 -5.34
CA LEU A 550 -53.39 -17.96 -3.95
C LEU A 550 -54.73 -18.42 -3.38
N MET A 551 -54.69 -19.54 -2.66
CA MET A 551 -55.79 -20.10 -1.88
C MET A 551 -56.54 -18.98 -1.17
N THR A 552 -57.86 -18.94 -1.35
CA THR A 552 -58.77 -18.16 -0.53
C THR A 552 -58.45 -18.40 0.94
N PHE A 553 -58.04 -17.35 1.65
CA PHE A 553 -57.79 -17.39 3.09
C PHE A 553 -59.08 -17.74 3.83
N SER A 554 -59.24 -19.01 4.22
CA SER A 554 -60.13 -19.37 5.32
C SER A 554 -59.36 -19.22 6.63
N SER A 555 -60.01 -18.53 7.57
CA SER A 555 -59.55 -18.34 8.94
C SER A 555 -59.22 -19.67 9.61
N ASN A 556 -58.07 -19.71 10.29
CA ASN A 556 -57.58 -20.75 11.23
C ASN A 556 -56.47 -21.68 10.71
N ASN A 557 -55.32 -21.12 10.33
CA ASN A 557 -53.99 -21.57 10.78
C ASN A 557 -52.89 -20.66 10.20
N CYS A 558 -52.25 -19.85 11.05
CA CYS A 558 -51.11 -19.02 10.70
C CYS A 558 -49.90 -19.89 10.32
N GLN A 559 -49.67 -20.13 9.02
CA GLN A 559 -48.33 -20.44 8.54
C GLN A 559 -47.65 -19.15 8.08
N LEU A 560 -46.80 -18.61 8.94
CA LEU A 560 -45.83 -17.53 8.63
C LEU A 560 -44.80 -17.90 7.54
N HIS A 561 -44.91 -19.05 6.87
CA HIS A 561 -43.85 -19.62 6.03
C HIS A 561 -43.81 -19.11 4.57
N SER A 562 -44.62 -18.10 4.24
CA SER A 562 -44.88 -17.72 2.84
C SER A 562 -44.50 -16.29 2.46
N ILE A 563 -43.97 -15.47 3.39
CA ILE A 563 -43.59 -14.07 3.10
C ILE A 563 -42.12 -13.99 2.65
N ILE A 564 -41.81 -13.06 1.76
CA ILE A 564 -40.42 -12.77 1.36
C ILE A 564 -39.80 -11.83 2.39
N GLU A 565 -38.72 -12.25 3.06
CA GLU A 565 -38.07 -11.46 4.11
C GLU A 565 -36.67 -11.01 3.69
N TYR A 566 -36.52 -9.72 3.38
CA TYR A 566 -35.22 -9.13 3.08
C TYR A 566 -34.84 -8.14 4.18
N LEU A 567 -34.17 -8.64 5.23
CA LEU A 567 -33.88 -7.86 6.43
C LEU A 567 -32.84 -6.74 6.22
N HIS A 568 -31.99 -6.86 5.20
CA HIS A 568 -30.87 -5.93 4.94
C HIS A 568 -30.97 -5.21 3.58
N LEU A 569 -32.02 -5.45 2.81
CA LEU A 569 -32.18 -4.87 1.48
C LEU A 569 -32.53 -3.39 1.58
N THR A 570 -31.59 -2.54 1.16
CA THR A 570 -31.73 -1.08 1.17
C THR A 570 -32.14 -0.52 -0.18
N ARG A 571 -31.82 -1.23 -1.27
CA ARG A 571 -32.14 -0.83 -2.65
C ARG A 571 -32.81 -1.95 -3.43
N LEU A 572 -33.91 -1.62 -4.11
CA LEU A 572 -34.62 -2.53 -5.01
C LEU A 572 -34.89 -1.85 -6.36
N ASP A 573 -34.42 -2.46 -7.45
CA ASP A 573 -34.60 -1.95 -8.82
C ASP A 573 -35.43 -2.91 -9.66
N VAL A 574 -36.64 -2.48 -9.99
CA VAL A 574 -37.67 -3.20 -10.74
C VAL A 574 -38.12 -2.44 -11.99
N ARG A 575 -37.37 -1.43 -12.45
CA ARG A 575 -37.72 -0.63 -13.66
C ARG A 575 -37.88 -1.47 -14.93
N TYR A 576 -37.19 -2.62 -14.95
CA TYR A 576 -37.19 -3.57 -16.06
C TYR A 576 -38.02 -4.83 -15.78
N ALA A 577 -38.84 -4.81 -14.73
CA ALA A 577 -39.72 -5.90 -14.36
C ALA A 577 -41.17 -5.63 -14.82
N HIS A 578 -42.00 -6.67 -14.90
CA HIS A 578 -43.45 -6.55 -15.01
C HIS A 578 -44.06 -6.00 -13.72
N ARG A 579 -45.24 -5.38 -13.80
CA ARG A 579 -45.96 -4.80 -12.65
C ARG A 579 -46.25 -5.79 -11.51
N ASP A 580 -46.32 -7.08 -11.78
CA ASP A 580 -46.62 -8.08 -10.74
C ASP A 580 -45.50 -8.15 -9.69
N TYR A 581 -44.23 -7.99 -10.12
CA TYR A 581 -43.09 -7.92 -9.20
C TYR A 581 -43.14 -6.66 -8.34
N VAL A 582 -43.58 -5.54 -8.92
CA VAL A 582 -43.82 -4.29 -8.19
C VAL A 582 -44.88 -4.51 -7.12
N GLU A 583 -46.00 -5.15 -7.45
CA GLU A 583 -47.03 -5.51 -6.48
C GLU A 583 -46.51 -6.47 -5.41
N GLN A 584 -45.74 -7.50 -5.78
CA GLN A 584 -45.19 -8.47 -4.84
C GLN A 584 -44.32 -7.81 -3.76
N PHE A 585 -43.45 -6.87 -4.14
CA PHE A 585 -42.52 -6.24 -3.19
C PHE A 585 -43.11 -5.06 -2.43
N LEU A 586 -44.12 -4.38 -2.99
CA LEU A 586 -44.81 -3.31 -2.28
C LEU A 586 -45.93 -3.81 -1.36
N ASN A 587 -46.52 -4.97 -1.64
CA ASN A 587 -47.59 -5.54 -0.82
C ASN A 587 -47.03 -6.16 0.47
N GLU A 588 -47.41 -5.59 1.61
CA GLU A 588 -46.94 -6.01 2.95
C GLU A 588 -47.36 -7.43 3.36
N THR A 589 -48.35 -8.02 2.68
CA THR A 589 -48.74 -9.42 2.89
C THR A 589 -47.84 -10.40 2.13
N LYS A 590 -47.05 -9.91 1.16
CA LYS A 590 -46.19 -10.71 0.27
C LYS A 590 -44.70 -10.51 0.55
N ALA A 591 -44.28 -9.31 0.95
CA ALA A 591 -42.88 -9.00 1.23
C ALA A 591 -42.70 -8.08 2.45
N PHE A 592 -41.73 -8.44 3.29
CA PHE A 592 -41.25 -7.64 4.42
C PHE A 592 -39.82 -7.17 4.15
N ILE A 593 -39.67 -5.86 3.92
CA ILE A 593 -38.38 -5.23 3.58
C ILE A 593 -38.17 -4.02 4.50
N PRO A 594 -37.76 -4.22 5.76
CA PRO A 594 -37.76 -3.17 6.76
C PRO A 594 -36.80 -2.02 6.48
N CYS A 595 -35.71 -2.29 5.76
CA CYS A 595 -34.60 -1.37 5.52
C CYS A 595 -34.61 -0.71 4.13
N LEU A 596 -35.67 -0.88 3.33
CA LEU A 596 -35.75 -0.33 1.97
C LEU A 596 -35.74 1.21 2.01
N THR A 597 -34.70 1.83 1.44
CA THR A 597 -34.55 3.29 1.35
C THR A 597 -34.59 3.81 -0.08
N GLU A 598 -34.19 2.98 -1.06
CA GLU A 598 -34.16 3.30 -2.49
C GLU A 598 -35.03 2.31 -3.28
N PHE A 599 -36.00 2.80 -4.07
CA PHE A 599 -36.85 1.98 -4.92
C PHE A 599 -36.92 2.54 -6.35
N GLU A 600 -36.33 1.82 -7.29
CA GLU A 600 -36.33 2.19 -8.70
C GLU A 600 -37.43 1.42 -9.44
N VAL A 601 -38.42 2.11 -10.00
CA VAL A 601 -39.62 1.51 -10.61
C VAL A 601 -40.13 2.35 -11.79
N ASN A 602 -40.86 1.73 -12.72
CA ASN A 602 -41.58 2.47 -13.76
C ASN A 602 -42.78 3.22 -13.15
N VAL A 603 -42.94 4.50 -13.50
CA VAL A 603 -43.99 5.37 -12.93
C VAL A 603 -45.41 4.86 -13.16
N ASP A 604 -45.69 4.24 -14.31
CA ASP A 604 -47.04 3.78 -14.66
C ASP A 604 -47.39 2.51 -13.89
N ASP A 605 -46.43 1.60 -13.73
CA ASP A 605 -46.58 0.40 -12.90
C ASP A 605 -46.79 0.78 -11.43
N LEU A 606 -46.02 1.75 -10.92
CA LEU A 606 -46.16 2.24 -9.55
C LEU A 606 -47.54 2.85 -9.31
N LYS A 607 -48.04 3.70 -10.24
CA LYS A 607 -49.37 4.30 -10.16
C LYS A 607 -50.47 3.24 -10.17
N ALA A 608 -50.33 2.23 -11.03
CA ALA A 608 -51.30 1.15 -11.16
C ALA A 608 -51.37 0.31 -9.88
N VAL A 609 -50.23 -0.17 -9.38
CA VAL A 609 -50.14 -1.05 -8.21
C VAL A 609 -50.62 -0.37 -6.93
N THR A 610 -50.24 0.90 -6.73
CA THR A 610 -50.57 1.65 -5.51
C THR A 610 -51.95 2.31 -5.55
N LYS A 611 -52.66 2.23 -6.68
CA LYS A 611 -53.86 3.04 -6.98
C LYS A 611 -53.60 4.53 -6.68
N ARG A 612 -52.50 5.08 -7.21
CA ARG A 612 -52.02 6.44 -6.91
C ARG A 612 -51.85 6.66 -5.39
N PHE A 613 -51.16 5.74 -4.73
CA PHE A 613 -50.86 5.75 -3.28
C PHE A 613 -52.07 5.65 -2.35
N THR A 614 -53.26 5.30 -2.85
CA THR A 614 -54.46 5.13 -2.02
C THR A 614 -54.61 3.72 -1.44
N ARG A 615 -53.96 2.70 -2.02
CA ARG A 615 -54.06 1.30 -1.57
C ARG A 615 -53.26 1.04 -0.28
N GLU A 616 -53.96 0.63 0.79
CA GLU A 616 -53.38 0.45 2.13
C GLU A 616 -52.26 -0.59 2.18
N GLU A 617 -52.47 -1.76 1.57
CA GLU A 617 -51.51 -2.89 1.56
C GLU A 617 -50.14 -2.53 0.96
N THR A 618 -50.10 -1.50 0.09
CA THR A 618 -48.87 -1.02 -0.56
C THR A 618 -48.22 0.15 0.17
N ARG A 619 -48.91 0.73 1.16
CA ARG A 619 -48.55 2.00 1.80
C ARG A 619 -47.32 1.86 2.70
N ARG A 620 -47.14 0.73 3.40
CA ARG A 620 -46.08 0.53 4.39
C ARG A 620 -44.67 0.46 3.78
N ASN A 621 -44.48 -0.30 2.70
CA ASN A 621 -43.17 -0.37 2.03
C ASN A 621 -42.89 0.90 1.22
N CYS A 622 -43.91 1.55 0.65
CA CYS A 622 -43.77 2.86 0.00
C CYS A 622 -43.40 3.99 0.97
N ALA A 623 -43.93 4.00 2.20
CA ALA A 623 -43.69 5.06 3.18
C ALA A 623 -42.24 5.13 3.71
N LYS A 624 -41.42 4.11 3.43
CA LYS A 624 -40.02 4.01 3.88
C LYS A 624 -39.00 4.48 2.84
N VAL A 625 -39.44 4.72 1.60
CA VAL A 625 -38.57 5.13 0.49
C VAL A 625 -38.32 6.63 0.58
N ASN A 626 -37.06 7.03 0.83
CA ASN A 626 -36.67 8.42 1.00
C ASN A 626 -36.32 9.11 -0.34
N ASP A 627 -36.03 8.33 -1.38
CA ASP A 627 -35.75 8.83 -2.73
C ASP A 627 -36.46 7.96 -3.78
N ILE A 628 -37.32 8.58 -4.58
CA ILE A 628 -37.91 8.02 -5.80
C ILE A 628 -37.18 8.70 -6.96
N SER A 629 -35.95 8.29 -7.24
CA SER A 629 -35.16 8.96 -8.29
C SER A 629 -35.55 8.50 -9.70
N LYS A 630 -35.82 9.53 -10.52
CA LYS A 630 -36.29 9.56 -11.93
C LYS A 630 -37.60 8.83 -12.23
N ILE A 631 -38.68 9.46 -11.73
CA ILE A 631 -40.03 9.49 -12.34
C ILE A 631 -39.94 9.77 -13.85
#